data_AF-A0A4Q3C9T9-F1
#
_entry.id   AF-A0A4Q3C9T9-F1
#
_cell.length_a   1.000
_cell.length_b   1.000
_cell.length_c   1.000
_cell.angle_alpha   90.00
_cell.angle_beta   90.00
_cell.angle_gamma   90.00
#
_symmetry.space_group_name_H-M   'P 1'
#
loop_
_entity.id
_entity.type
_entity.pdbx_description
1 polymer ?
#
loop_
_entity_poly.entity_id
_entity_poly.type
_entity_poly.pdbx_seq_one_letter_code
_entity_poly.pdbx_strand_id
1 'polypeptide(L)'
;MTQIAEISLHEWMTLGGDDRIVLDPVTGLNRYSSTPFPRDVLAFASSTANDLSPEADAFLKECFPGGARHLEAGDAYARCLDGLRDTIRAAYRLTGDVDVFFAPSGTDLEYVGLLAAAGRKPGGIVNYLLGADEVGSGCIHSAAGRYFADSTALDVRVSPGSDVAGLPPIEMADAPVRTDEGEAHDSAALAASLEHSIAAARD
;
A
#
# COMPACT_ATOMS: atom_id res chain seq x y z
N MET A 1 -12.14 8.21 37.15
CA MET A 1 -11.56 8.68 35.87
C MET A 1 -10.49 7.69 35.50
N THR A 2 -10.79 6.73 34.63
CA THR A 2 -9.82 5.73 34.18
C THR A 2 -8.77 6.48 33.37
N GLN A 3 -7.54 6.49 33.87
CA GLN A 3 -6.38 6.99 33.14
C GLN A 3 -6.26 6.08 31.90
N ILE A 4 -6.66 6.59 30.73
CA ILE A 4 -6.37 5.89 29.48
C ILE A 4 -4.85 5.85 29.40
N ALA A 5 -4.27 4.65 29.43
CA ALA A 5 -2.83 4.48 29.34
C ALA A 5 -2.35 5.19 28.07
N GLU A 6 -1.34 6.06 28.19
CA GLU A 6 -0.73 6.70 27.03
C GLU A 6 -0.05 5.61 26.20
N ILE A 7 -0.54 5.38 24.98
CA ILE A 7 0.07 4.46 24.04
C ILE A 7 1.38 5.05 23.53
N SER A 8 2.43 4.22 23.52
CA SER A 8 3.70 4.59 22.92
C SER A 8 3.55 4.76 21.40
N LEU A 9 4.49 5.47 20.76
CA LEU A 9 4.51 5.57 19.31
C LEU A 9 4.71 4.19 18.65
N HIS A 10 5.50 3.32 19.27
CA HIS A 10 5.70 1.94 18.79
C HIS A 10 4.41 1.14 18.81
N GLU A 11 3.63 1.21 19.89
CA GLU A 11 2.31 0.57 19.95
C GLU A 11 1.35 1.18 18.92
N TRP A 12 1.31 2.51 18.81
CA TRP A 12 0.45 3.20 17.85
C TRP A 12 0.73 2.76 16.39
N MET A 13 1.99 2.54 16.02
CA MET A 13 2.38 2.04 14.70
C MET A 13 1.96 0.58 14.43
N THR A 14 1.41 -0.12 15.42
CA THR A 14 0.85 -1.49 15.26
C THR A 14 -0.68 -1.49 15.24
N LEU A 15 -1.31 -0.31 15.34
CA LEU A 15 -2.76 -0.14 15.33
C LEU A 15 -3.26 0.31 13.95
N GLY A 16 -4.51 -0.05 13.64
CA GLY A 16 -5.12 0.23 12.34
C GLY A 16 -4.53 -0.63 11.23
N GLY A 17 -4.69 -0.20 9.97
CA GLY A 17 -4.20 -0.97 8.83
C GLY A 17 -4.82 -2.37 8.76
N ASP A 18 -3.98 -3.40 8.66
CA ASP A 18 -4.43 -4.79 8.71
C ASP A 18 -3.47 -5.70 9.51
N ASP A 19 -3.78 -6.99 9.54
CA ASP A 19 -3.04 -8.03 10.25
C ASP A 19 -1.52 -8.09 9.94
N ARG A 20 -1.05 -7.44 8.88
CA ARG A 20 0.38 -7.42 8.53
C ARG A 20 1.24 -6.62 9.52
N ILE A 21 0.67 -5.64 10.21
CA ILE A 21 1.41 -4.81 11.18
C ILE A 21 1.15 -5.22 12.63
N VAL A 22 0.16 -6.08 12.86
CA VAL A 22 -0.17 -6.62 14.19
C VAL A 22 0.96 -7.54 14.65
N LEU A 23 1.41 -7.35 15.90
CA LEU A 23 2.45 -8.18 16.51
C LEU A 23 1.86 -9.46 17.09
N ASP A 24 2.50 -10.59 16.82
CA ASP A 24 2.24 -11.81 17.55
C ASP A 24 2.66 -11.62 19.03
N PRO A 25 1.79 -11.91 20.01
CA PRO A 25 2.06 -11.60 21.42
C PRO A 25 3.13 -12.50 22.06
N VAL A 26 3.49 -13.63 21.43
CA VAL A 26 4.52 -14.56 21.92
C VAL A 26 5.90 -14.16 21.41
N THR A 27 5.99 -13.83 20.13
CA THR A 27 7.26 -13.51 19.44
C THR A 27 7.57 -12.01 19.44
N GLY A 28 6.56 -11.16 19.56
CA GLY A 28 6.67 -9.70 19.41
C GLY A 28 6.94 -9.24 17.98
N LEU A 29 6.74 -10.12 16.99
CA LEU A 29 7.01 -9.86 15.58
C LEU A 29 5.72 -9.79 14.76
N ASN A 30 5.74 -9.00 13.68
CA ASN A 30 4.64 -8.99 12.72
C ASN A 30 4.76 -10.15 11.70
N ARG A 31 3.81 -10.24 10.75
CA ARG A 31 3.80 -11.28 9.71
C ARG A 31 5.06 -11.30 8.83
N TYR A 32 5.80 -10.20 8.78
CA TYR A 32 7.06 -10.08 8.06
C TYR A 32 8.29 -10.26 8.97
N SER A 33 8.12 -10.79 10.18
CA SER A 33 9.19 -10.98 11.16
C SER A 33 9.94 -9.68 11.52
N SER A 34 9.25 -8.55 11.38
CA SER A 34 9.75 -7.20 11.63
C SER A 34 9.05 -6.58 12.85
N THR A 35 9.62 -5.49 13.36
CA THR A 35 9.14 -4.77 14.54
C THR A 35 9.07 -3.26 14.32
N PRO A 36 8.17 -2.56 15.05
CA PRO A 36 8.03 -1.10 14.98
C PRO A 36 9.10 -0.36 15.81
N PHE A 37 10.15 -1.05 16.26
CA PHE A 37 11.25 -0.52 17.07
C PHE A 37 12.58 -1.15 16.66
N PRO A 38 13.72 -0.52 16.98
CA PRO A 38 15.02 -1.06 16.61
C PRO A 38 15.34 -2.39 17.29
N ARG A 39 15.97 -3.30 16.54
CA ARG A 39 16.48 -4.59 17.03
C ARG A 39 17.95 -4.75 16.69
N ASP A 40 18.70 -5.36 17.60
CA ASP A 40 20.08 -5.74 17.36
C ASP A 40 20.14 -7.10 16.64
N VAL A 41 19.71 -7.09 15.38
CA VAL A 41 19.70 -8.26 14.50
C VAL A 41 20.26 -7.89 13.12
N LEU A 42 21.04 -8.80 12.54
CA LEU A 42 21.40 -8.73 11.13
C LEU A 42 20.23 -9.27 10.30
N ALA A 43 19.33 -8.36 9.90
CA ALA A 43 18.20 -8.71 9.06
C ALA A 43 18.63 -8.79 7.58
N PHE A 44 18.59 -9.99 7.00
CA PHE A 44 18.57 -10.18 5.54
C PHE A 44 17.14 -9.97 5.02
N ALA A 45 16.54 -8.84 5.40
CA ALA A 45 15.14 -8.54 5.15
C ALA A 45 14.84 -8.40 3.65
N SER A 46 13.60 -8.71 3.29
CA SER A 46 13.06 -8.58 1.93
C SER A 46 12.89 -7.11 1.56
N SER A 47 12.74 -6.84 0.25
CA SER A 47 12.20 -5.56 -0.27
C SER A 47 10.79 -5.21 0.25
N THR A 48 10.14 -6.11 1.01
CA THR A 48 8.74 -5.96 1.47
C THR A 48 8.60 -5.22 2.80
N ALA A 49 9.48 -5.46 3.77
CA ALA A 49 9.38 -4.88 5.12
C ALA A 49 10.75 -4.88 5.82
N ASN A 50 10.98 -3.89 6.67
CA ASN A 50 12.21 -3.74 7.45
C ASN A 50 11.88 -3.33 8.89
N ASP A 51 12.75 -3.66 9.83
CA ASP A 51 12.69 -3.09 11.18
C ASP A 51 12.91 -1.56 11.13
N LEU A 52 12.32 -0.85 12.09
CA LEU A 52 12.61 0.56 12.30
C LEU A 52 14.09 0.73 12.73
N SER A 53 14.86 1.55 12.02
CA SER A 53 16.27 1.78 12.37
C SER A 53 16.42 2.61 13.66
N PRO A 54 17.54 2.50 14.39
CA PRO A 54 17.81 3.35 15.56
C PRO A 54 17.73 4.85 15.27
N GLU A 55 18.20 5.28 14.10
CA GLU A 55 18.18 6.68 13.67
C GLU A 55 16.75 7.16 13.39
N ALA A 56 15.94 6.33 12.72
CA ALA A 56 14.54 6.64 12.46
C ALA A 56 13.72 6.68 13.76
N ASP A 57 13.97 5.76 14.68
CA ASP A 57 13.35 5.76 16.01
C ASP A 57 13.71 7.01 16.83
N ALA A 58 14.99 7.41 16.84
CA ALA A 58 15.43 8.64 17.49
C ALA A 58 14.75 9.88 16.89
N PHE A 59 14.69 9.96 15.55
CA PHE A 59 13.99 11.03 14.84
C PHE A 59 12.51 11.11 15.21
N LEU A 60 11.81 9.98 15.24
CA LEU A 60 10.40 9.92 15.62
C LEU A 60 10.18 10.38 17.07
N LYS A 61 11.05 10.00 18.01
CA LYS A 61 10.98 10.46 19.40
C LYS A 61 11.23 11.96 19.54
N GLU A 62 12.11 12.53 18.72
CA GLU A 62 12.35 13.98 18.68
C GLU A 62 11.15 14.73 18.11
N CYS A 63 10.54 14.24 17.02
CA CYS A 63 9.36 14.85 16.42
C CYS A 63 8.11 14.72 17.30
N PHE A 64 7.99 13.63 18.06
CA PHE A 64 6.81 13.29 18.85
C PHE A 64 7.17 12.98 20.32
N PRO A 65 7.68 13.96 21.09
CA PRO A 65 8.18 13.74 22.45
C PRO A 65 7.08 13.34 23.46
N GLY A 66 5.81 13.56 23.12
CA GLY A 66 4.64 13.12 23.90
C GLY A 66 3.97 11.84 23.37
N GLY A 67 4.64 11.10 22.49
CA GLY A 67 4.09 9.91 21.85
C GLY A 67 2.98 10.21 20.83
N ALA A 68 2.15 9.21 20.56
CA ALA A 68 1.15 9.27 19.50
C ALA A 68 -0.04 10.18 19.81
N ARG A 69 -0.28 10.51 21.08
CA ARG A 69 -1.40 11.37 21.52
C ARG A 69 -1.45 12.72 20.79
N HIS A 70 -0.29 13.26 20.43
CA HIS A 70 -0.23 14.50 19.65
C HIS A 70 -0.82 14.32 18.24
N LEU A 71 -0.53 13.19 17.59
CA LEU A 71 -1.02 12.88 16.24
C LEU A 71 -2.54 12.69 16.24
N GLU A 72 -3.09 12.09 17.30
CA GLU A 72 -4.54 11.88 17.47
C GLU A 72 -5.32 13.16 17.77
N ALA A 73 -4.64 14.28 18.07
CA ALA A 73 -5.29 15.52 18.45
C ALA A 73 -5.77 16.34 17.23
N GLY A 74 -7.08 16.39 17.03
CA GLY A 74 -7.71 17.23 16.00
C GLY A 74 -7.22 16.87 14.60
N ASP A 75 -6.64 17.85 13.91
CA ASP A 75 -6.09 17.72 12.55
C ASP A 75 -4.57 17.52 12.53
N ALA A 76 -3.94 17.20 13.67
CA ALA A 76 -2.48 17.03 13.76
C ALA A 76 -1.94 15.95 12.82
N TYR A 77 -2.57 14.78 12.77
CA TYR A 77 -2.17 13.72 11.83
C TYR A 77 -2.32 14.18 10.37
N ALA A 78 -3.42 14.86 10.02
CA ALA A 78 -3.62 15.39 8.67
C ALA A 78 -2.53 16.39 8.27
N ARG A 79 -2.18 17.33 9.16
CA ARG A 79 -1.06 18.28 8.94
C ARG A 79 0.29 17.57 8.81
N CYS A 80 0.52 16.50 9.58
CA CYS A 80 1.72 15.69 9.45
C CYS A 80 1.80 15.06 8.05
N LEU A 81 0.70 14.48 7.56
CA LEU A 81 0.63 13.98 6.19
C LEU A 81 0.87 15.08 5.15
N ASP A 82 0.33 16.29 5.35
CA ASP A 82 0.59 17.42 4.43
C ASP A 82 2.07 17.79 4.37
N GLY A 83 2.76 17.85 5.52
CA GLY A 83 4.21 18.06 5.56
C GLY A 83 5.00 16.94 4.86
N LEU A 84 4.54 15.69 4.97
CA LEU A 84 5.13 14.56 4.24
C LEU A 84 4.91 14.68 2.73
N ARG A 85 3.73 15.16 2.27
CA ARG A 85 3.50 15.44 0.84
C ARG A 85 4.50 16.45 0.32
N ASP A 86 4.74 17.54 1.04
CA ASP A 86 5.70 18.56 0.64
C ASP A 86 7.13 18.03 0.59
N THR A 87 7.49 17.17 1.55
CA THR A 87 8.80 16.50 1.59
C THR A 87 8.98 15.59 0.37
N ILE A 88 7.98 14.78 0.03
CA ILE A 88 8.00 13.90 -1.16
C ILE A 88 8.10 14.74 -2.44
N ARG A 89 7.30 15.80 -2.57
CA ARG A 89 7.36 16.70 -3.73
C ARG A 89 8.75 17.29 -3.90
N ALA A 90 9.36 17.79 -2.83
CA ALA A 90 10.70 18.33 -2.86
C ALA A 90 11.75 17.28 -3.26
N ALA A 91 11.69 16.08 -2.66
CA ALA A 91 12.64 14.99 -2.92
C ALA A 91 12.61 14.52 -4.38
N TYR A 92 11.42 14.39 -4.96
CA TYR A 92 11.22 13.95 -6.34
C TYR A 92 11.10 15.10 -7.36
N ARG A 93 11.22 16.36 -6.92
CA ARG A 93 11.07 17.57 -7.75
C ARG A 93 9.74 17.61 -8.50
N LEU A 94 8.66 17.19 -7.83
CA LEU A 94 7.31 17.17 -8.39
C LEU A 94 6.75 18.59 -8.43
N THR A 95 5.95 18.88 -9.45
CA THR A 95 5.21 20.13 -9.58
C THR A 95 3.97 20.13 -8.69
N GLY A 96 3.41 21.32 -8.41
CA GLY A 96 2.29 21.48 -7.49
C GLY A 96 0.96 20.89 -7.98
N ASP A 97 0.85 20.58 -9.27
CA ASP A 97 -0.28 19.89 -9.90
C ASP A 97 -0.19 18.36 -9.80
N VAL A 98 0.87 17.82 -9.19
CA VAL A 98 0.98 16.39 -8.88
C VAL A 98 0.42 16.11 -7.49
N ASP A 99 -0.64 15.31 -7.45
CA ASP A 99 -1.22 14.80 -6.22
C ASP A 99 -0.35 13.70 -5.59
N VAL A 100 -0.27 13.71 -4.25
CA VAL A 100 0.44 12.69 -3.46
C VAL A 100 -0.56 12.03 -2.52
N PHE A 101 -0.81 10.74 -2.75
CA PHE A 101 -1.74 9.92 -1.97
C PHE A 101 -0.97 9.02 -1.00
N PHE A 102 -1.50 8.88 0.20
CA PHE A 102 -1.05 7.89 1.17
C PHE A 102 -2.13 6.83 1.31
N ALA A 103 -1.72 5.58 1.38
CA ALA A 103 -2.58 4.47 1.75
C ALA A 103 -1.82 3.54 2.71
N PRO A 104 -2.54 2.67 3.44
CA PRO A 104 -1.96 1.74 4.41
C PRO A 104 -0.95 0.75 3.80
N SER A 105 -1.07 0.46 2.49
CA SER A 105 -0.09 -0.34 1.75
C SER A 105 -0.07 -0.02 0.26
N GLY A 106 0.95 -0.51 -0.46
CA GLY A 106 1.01 -0.42 -1.92
C GLY A 106 -0.19 -1.10 -2.62
N THR A 107 -0.69 -2.20 -2.05
CA THR A 107 -1.88 -2.90 -2.56
C THR A 107 -3.15 -2.05 -2.43
N ASP A 108 -3.25 -1.20 -1.40
CA ASP A 108 -4.36 -0.24 -1.28
C ASP A 108 -4.27 0.91 -2.29
N LEU A 109 -3.05 1.31 -2.68
CA LEU A 109 -2.83 2.36 -3.68
C LEU A 109 -3.33 1.96 -5.08
N GLU A 110 -3.44 0.67 -5.39
CA GLU A 110 -4.04 0.19 -6.64
C GLU A 110 -5.46 0.75 -6.82
N TYR A 111 -6.26 0.82 -5.75
CA TYR A 111 -7.61 1.39 -5.82
C TYR A 111 -7.59 2.88 -6.17
N VAL A 112 -6.58 3.64 -5.73
CA VAL A 112 -6.41 5.05 -6.10
C VAL A 112 -6.12 5.17 -7.59
N GLY A 113 -5.28 4.28 -8.14
CA GLY A 113 -5.01 4.22 -9.58
C GLY A 113 -6.28 3.96 -10.40
N LEU A 114 -7.12 3.02 -9.95
CA LEU A 114 -8.41 2.71 -10.58
C LEU A 114 -9.38 3.90 -10.49
N LEU A 115 -9.49 4.55 -9.32
CA LEU A 115 -10.34 5.73 -9.14
C LEU A 115 -9.89 6.91 -10.02
N ALA A 116 -8.58 7.09 -10.24
CA ALA A 116 -8.06 8.14 -11.11
C ALA A 116 -8.45 7.94 -12.59
N ALA A 117 -8.71 6.69 -13.00
CA ALA A 117 -9.19 6.33 -14.33
C ALA A 117 -10.72 6.21 -14.42
N ALA A 118 -11.42 6.11 -13.30
CA ALA A 118 -12.86 5.90 -13.25
C ALA A 118 -13.64 7.01 -13.95
N GLY A 119 -14.71 6.63 -14.66
CA GLY A 119 -15.60 7.57 -15.37
C GLY A 119 -15.03 8.19 -16.63
N ARG A 120 -13.78 7.90 -17.02
CA ARG A 120 -13.19 8.38 -18.29
C ARG A 120 -13.85 7.77 -19.53
N LYS A 121 -14.41 6.56 -19.41
CA LYS A 121 -15.11 5.82 -20.48
C LYS A 121 -16.35 5.09 -19.93
N PRO A 122 -17.43 4.94 -20.71
CA PRO A 122 -18.64 4.22 -20.29
C PRO A 122 -18.39 2.73 -19.98
N GLY A 123 -17.56 2.04 -20.77
CA GLY A 123 -17.24 0.61 -20.60
C GLY A 123 -16.39 0.27 -19.38
N GLY A 124 -15.96 1.26 -18.60
CA GLY A 124 -15.18 1.06 -17.38
C GLY A 124 -13.67 1.14 -17.62
N ILE A 125 -12.92 0.25 -16.97
CA ILE A 125 -11.45 0.25 -16.95
C ILE A 125 -10.94 -1.10 -17.43
N VAL A 126 -9.97 -1.09 -18.32
CA VAL A 126 -9.12 -2.26 -18.61
C VAL A 126 -7.83 -2.04 -17.84
N ASN A 127 -7.58 -2.88 -16.84
CA ASN A 127 -6.35 -2.83 -16.07
C ASN A 127 -5.41 -3.94 -16.54
N TYR A 128 -4.25 -3.56 -17.06
CA TYR A 128 -3.28 -4.48 -17.64
C TYR A 128 -2.12 -4.68 -16.67
N LEU A 129 -2.11 -5.82 -15.99
CA LEU A 129 -1.11 -6.15 -14.98
C LEU A 129 0.08 -6.87 -15.63
N LEU A 130 1.24 -6.20 -15.65
CA LEU A 130 2.49 -6.83 -16.07
C LEU A 130 3.06 -7.67 -14.92
N GLY A 131 3.34 -8.95 -15.20
CA GLY A 131 3.99 -9.83 -14.23
C GLY A 131 3.10 -10.22 -13.06
N ALA A 132 1.85 -10.61 -13.34
CA ALA A 132 0.94 -11.12 -12.31
C ALA A 132 1.52 -12.31 -11.53
N ASP A 133 2.41 -13.07 -12.16
CA ASP A 133 3.20 -14.18 -11.62
C ASP A 133 4.35 -13.77 -10.68
N GLU A 134 4.76 -12.50 -10.70
CA GLU A 134 5.87 -11.96 -9.90
C GLU A 134 5.38 -11.14 -8.70
N VAL A 135 4.06 -10.96 -8.56
CA VAL A 135 3.44 -10.19 -7.47
C VAL A 135 2.64 -11.09 -6.53
N GLY A 136 2.45 -10.64 -5.29
CA GLY A 136 1.60 -11.34 -4.34
C GLY A 136 0.14 -11.35 -4.78
N SER A 137 -0.62 -12.39 -4.40
CA SER A 137 -2.03 -12.58 -4.79
C SER A 137 -2.93 -11.39 -4.44
N GLY A 138 -2.58 -10.60 -3.43
CA GLY A 138 -3.32 -9.39 -3.09
C GLY A 138 -3.27 -8.29 -4.17
N CYS A 139 -2.16 -8.21 -4.91
CA CYS A 139 -2.02 -7.29 -6.04
C CYS A 139 -2.98 -7.67 -7.17
N ILE A 140 -3.12 -8.96 -7.49
CA ILE A 140 -4.07 -9.44 -8.51
C ILE A 140 -5.52 -9.06 -8.15
N HIS A 141 -5.93 -9.23 -6.89
CA HIS A 141 -7.27 -8.84 -6.45
C HIS A 141 -7.51 -7.33 -6.52
N SER A 142 -6.59 -6.54 -5.95
CA SER A 142 -6.72 -5.09 -5.92
C SER A 142 -6.68 -4.45 -7.31
N ALA A 143 -5.81 -4.94 -8.19
CA ALA A 143 -5.77 -4.55 -9.61
C ALA A 143 -7.11 -4.81 -10.31
N ALA A 144 -7.83 -5.87 -9.92
CA ALA A 144 -9.17 -6.19 -10.43
C ALA A 144 -10.31 -5.39 -9.78
N GLY A 145 -10.00 -4.42 -8.91
CA GLY A 145 -11.00 -3.69 -8.15
C GLY A 145 -11.72 -4.53 -7.09
N ARG A 146 -11.06 -5.57 -6.58
CA ARG A 146 -11.60 -6.49 -5.58
C ARG A 146 -10.85 -6.37 -4.27
N TYR A 147 -11.51 -6.66 -3.16
CA TYR A 147 -10.86 -6.72 -1.84
C TYR A 147 -9.77 -7.77 -1.85
N PHE A 148 -8.57 -7.43 -1.35
CA PHE A 148 -7.45 -8.35 -1.28
C PHE A 148 -7.28 -9.03 0.09
N ALA A 149 -7.89 -8.46 1.13
CA ALA A 149 -7.86 -8.93 2.50
C ALA A 149 -9.28 -9.16 3.03
N ASP A 150 -9.40 -9.75 4.22
CA ASP A 150 -10.69 -10.05 4.89
C ASP A 150 -11.24 -8.87 5.71
N SER A 151 -10.49 -7.76 5.71
CA SER A 151 -10.80 -6.52 6.39
C SER A 151 -10.19 -5.36 5.60
N THR A 152 -10.84 -4.20 5.66
CA THR A 152 -10.27 -2.95 5.17
C THR A 152 -9.47 -2.27 6.26
N ALA A 153 -8.65 -1.29 5.90
CA ALA A 153 -7.89 -0.51 6.87
C ALA A 153 -8.72 0.34 7.85
N LEU A 154 -10.04 0.40 7.65
CA LEU A 154 -11.00 1.02 8.56
C LEU A 154 -11.73 -0.03 9.42
N ASP A 155 -11.17 -1.23 9.56
CA ASP A 155 -11.71 -2.34 10.35
C ASP A 155 -13.11 -2.82 9.88
N VAL A 156 -13.38 -2.66 8.57
CA VAL A 156 -14.60 -3.19 7.96
C VAL A 156 -14.33 -4.59 7.41
N ARG A 157 -15.03 -5.59 7.92
CA ARG A 157 -14.97 -6.98 7.41
C ARG A 157 -15.49 -7.07 5.98
N VAL A 158 -14.72 -7.74 5.12
CA VAL A 158 -15.00 -7.94 3.69
C VAL A 158 -14.57 -9.34 3.26
N SER A 159 -14.96 -9.74 2.05
CA SER A 159 -14.56 -11.04 1.49
C SER A 159 -13.48 -10.83 0.43
N PRO A 160 -12.27 -11.43 0.58
CA PRO A 160 -11.26 -11.38 -0.46
C PRO A 160 -11.82 -11.87 -1.80
N GLY A 161 -11.47 -11.18 -2.89
CA GLY A 161 -11.95 -11.47 -4.24
C GLY A 161 -13.36 -10.97 -4.56
N SER A 162 -14.09 -10.37 -3.61
CA SER A 162 -15.34 -9.65 -3.90
C SER A 162 -15.08 -8.21 -4.34
N ASP A 163 -15.98 -7.66 -5.15
CA ASP A 163 -15.80 -6.33 -5.74
C ASP A 163 -15.85 -5.22 -4.67
N VAL A 164 -14.96 -4.24 -4.81
CA VAL A 164 -14.97 -3.03 -3.97
C VAL A 164 -16.10 -2.11 -4.43
N ALA A 165 -16.94 -1.70 -3.49
CA ALA A 165 -18.08 -0.85 -3.78
C ALA A 165 -17.64 0.53 -4.29
N GLY A 166 -18.29 1.03 -5.35
CA GLY A 166 -18.04 2.36 -5.92
C GLY A 166 -17.01 2.39 -7.04
N LEU A 167 -16.32 1.28 -7.33
CA LEU A 167 -15.49 1.16 -8.52
C LEU A 167 -16.35 0.87 -9.77
N PRO A 168 -15.93 1.35 -10.96
CA PRO A 168 -16.57 0.99 -12.22
C PRO A 168 -16.30 -0.49 -12.56
N PRO A 169 -16.94 -1.03 -13.61
CA PRO A 169 -16.53 -2.31 -14.17
C PRO A 169 -15.03 -2.29 -14.50
N ILE A 170 -14.30 -3.31 -14.04
CA ILE A 170 -12.87 -3.48 -14.29
C ILE A 170 -12.67 -4.82 -14.98
N GLU A 171 -12.11 -4.77 -16.18
CA GLU A 171 -11.62 -5.93 -16.90
C GLU A 171 -10.12 -6.07 -16.65
N MET A 172 -9.70 -7.23 -16.16
CA MET A 172 -8.29 -7.54 -15.96
C MET A 172 -7.74 -8.24 -17.19
N ALA A 173 -6.57 -7.77 -17.62
CA ALA A 173 -5.69 -8.48 -18.53
C ALA A 173 -4.30 -8.55 -17.91
N ASP A 174 -3.53 -9.57 -18.25
CA ASP A 174 -2.16 -9.71 -17.79
C ASP A 174 -1.26 -10.28 -18.88
N ALA A 175 0.04 -10.02 -18.75
CA ALA A 175 1.07 -10.76 -19.46
C ALA A 175 2.22 -11.08 -18.50
N PRO A 176 2.72 -12.33 -18.55
CA PRO A 176 3.92 -12.68 -17.82
C PRO A 176 5.09 -11.84 -18.34
N VAL A 177 5.96 -11.39 -17.44
CA VAL A 177 7.17 -10.65 -17.83
C VAL A 177 8.32 -11.56 -18.23
N ARG A 178 8.21 -12.85 -17.93
CA ARG A 178 9.18 -13.88 -18.27
C ARG A 178 8.53 -15.05 -19.00
N THR A 179 9.32 -15.75 -19.82
CA THR A 179 8.92 -17.03 -20.39
C THR A 179 8.93 -18.13 -19.33
N ASP A 180 8.41 -19.31 -19.66
CA ASP A 180 8.45 -20.49 -18.79
C ASP A 180 9.90 -20.92 -18.43
N GLU A 181 10.88 -20.53 -19.25
CA GLU A 181 12.31 -20.73 -19.00
C GLU A 181 12.96 -19.64 -18.13
N GLY A 182 12.22 -18.59 -17.75
CA GLY A 182 12.68 -17.50 -16.89
C GLY A 182 13.35 -16.33 -17.64
N GLU A 183 13.33 -16.34 -18.97
CA GLU A 183 13.90 -15.27 -19.79
C GLU A 183 12.92 -14.09 -19.89
N ALA A 184 13.42 -12.86 -19.80
CA ALA A 184 12.57 -11.68 -19.89
C ALA A 184 11.98 -11.52 -21.30
N HIS A 185 10.70 -11.19 -21.39
CA HIS A 185 10.10 -10.79 -22.66
C HIS A 185 10.66 -9.44 -23.15
N ASP A 186 10.76 -9.29 -24.48
CA ASP A 186 11.12 -8.02 -25.10
C ASP A 186 10.04 -6.97 -24.87
N SER A 187 10.45 -5.73 -24.57
CA SER A 187 9.52 -4.63 -24.30
C SER A 187 8.56 -4.36 -25.45
N ALA A 188 8.97 -4.55 -26.71
CA ALA A 188 8.08 -4.36 -27.86
C ALA A 188 7.02 -5.46 -27.95
N ALA A 189 7.35 -6.69 -27.54
CA ALA A 189 6.38 -7.78 -27.46
C ALA A 189 5.32 -7.53 -26.37
N LEU A 190 5.74 -7.07 -25.19
CA LEU A 190 4.83 -6.70 -24.10
C LEU A 190 3.93 -5.51 -24.51
N ALA A 191 4.49 -4.49 -25.18
CA ALA A 191 3.73 -3.36 -25.68
C ALA A 191 2.67 -3.79 -26.72
N ALA A 192 3.03 -4.67 -27.66
CA ALA A 192 2.08 -5.18 -28.65
C ALA A 192 0.94 -5.99 -28.01
N SER A 193 1.22 -6.74 -26.95
CA SER A 193 0.21 -7.49 -26.19
C SER A 193 -0.75 -6.57 -25.42
N LEU A 194 -0.22 -5.50 -24.82
CA LEU A 194 -1.01 -4.43 -24.21
C LEU A 194 -1.93 -3.75 -25.25
N GLU A 195 -1.38 -3.34 -26.39
CA GLU A 195 -2.15 -2.72 -27.48
C GLU A 195 -3.28 -3.62 -27.99
N HIS A 196 -3.00 -4.92 -28.14
CA HIS A 196 -4.02 -5.89 -28.52
C HIS A 196 -5.15 -5.98 -27.49
N SER A 197 -4.80 -5.99 -26.20
CA SER A 197 -5.79 -6.06 -25.11
C SER A 197 -6.64 -4.80 -25.03
N ILE A 198 -6.04 -3.63 -25.22
CA ILE A 198 -6.77 -2.36 -25.33
C ILE A 198 -7.73 -2.37 -26.51
N ALA A 199 -7.33 -2.90 -27.67
CA ALA A 199 -8.17 -2.97 -28.86
C ALA A 199 -9.30 -4.01 -28.76
N ALA A 200 -9.11 -5.07 -27.97
CA ALA A 200 -10.11 -6.11 -27.75
C ALA A 200 -11.15 -5.75 -26.67
N ALA A 201 -10.81 -4.81 -25.79
CA ALA A 201 -11.69 -4.33 -24.75
C ALA A 201 -12.95 -3.67 -25.33
N ARG A 202 -14.08 -3.90 -24.68
CA ARG A 202 -15.38 -3.37 -25.11
C ARG A 202 -15.51 -1.89 -24.71
N ASP A 203 -16.16 -1.09 -25.56
CA ASP A 203 -16.46 0.34 -25.34
C ASP A 203 -17.37 0.62 -24.13
#